data_AF-A0A7S0QD60-F1
#
_entry.id   AF-A0A7S0QD60-F1
#
_cell.length_a   1.000
_cell.length_b   1.000
_cell.length_c   1.000
_cell.angle_alpha   90.00
_cell.angle_beta   90.00
_cell.angle_gamma   90.00
#
_symmetry.space_group_name_H-M   'P 1'
#
loop_
_entity.id
_entity.type
_entity.pdbx_description
1 polymer ?
#
loop_
_entity_poly.entity_id
_entity_poly.type
_entity_poly.pdbx_seq_one_letter_code
_entity_poly.pdbx_strand_id
1 'polypeptide(L)'
;PIALRKRAAAFARETVDKQRASFRRYGVWGDWNDPYLTLHPKFEAAQIQVFADMVAGGHIYRGRKPVHWSPSSRTALAEAELEYPEGHVSRSLYAAFKVSSPSKALAALVPAGAEVEVAIWTTTPW
;
A
#
# COMPACT_ATOMS: atom_id res chain seq x y z
N PRO A 1 4.01 19.09 5.80
CA PRO A 1 4.48 20.48 5.57
C PRO A 1 3.36 21.40 5.05
N ILE A 2 3.11 22.55 5.69
CA ILE A 2 1.98 23.45 5.38
C ILE A 2 2.08 24.02 3.96
N ALA A 3 3.28 24.41 3.52
CA ALA A 3 3.50 24.97 2.18
C ALA A 3 3.09 24.01 1.06
N LEU A 4 3.43 22.72 1.19
CA LEU A 4 3.05 21.68 0.22
C LEU A 4 1.53 21.51 0.16
N ARG A 5 0.85 21.47 1.32
CA ARG A 5 -0.61 21.35 1.39
C ARG A 5 -1.32 22.54 0.74
N LYS A 6 -0.82 23.76 0.94
CA LYS A 6 -1.34 24.96 0.27
C LYS A 6 -1.20 24.87 -1.25
N ARG A 7 -0.04 24.43 -1.75
CA ARG A 7 0.18 24.22 -3.20
C ARG A 7 -0.75 23.16 -3.78
N ALA A 8 -0.90 22.02 -3.09
CA ALA A 8 -1.82 20.96 -3.51
C ALA A 8 -3.28 21.44 -3.55
N ALA A 9 -3.73 22.20 -2.54
CA ALA A 9 -5.07 22.76 -2.51
C ALA A 9 -5.30 23.77 -3.65
N ALA A 10 -4.32 24.61 -3.97
CA ALA A 10 -4.40 25.53 -5.10
C ALA A 10 -4.52 24.78 -6.44
N PHE A 11 -3.66 23.78 -6.64
CA PHE A 11 -3.69 22.93 -7.84
C PHE A 11 -5.02 22.19 -8.01
N ALA A 12 -5.57 21.64 -6.90
CA ALA A 12 -6.87 20.97 -6.91
C ALA A 12 -8.00 21.92 -7.33
N ARG A 13 -8.05 23.14 -6.80
CA ARG A 13 -9.06 24.15 -7.15
C ARG A 13 -8.98 24.55 -8.62
N GLU A 14 -7.78 24.81 -9.13
CA GLU A 14 -7.56 25.11 -10.54
C GLU A 14 -8.06 23.98 -11.45
N THR A 15 -7.82 22.73 -11.05
CA THR A 15 -8.24 21.55 -11.81
C THR A 15 -9.76 21.37 -11.78
N VAL A 16 -10.39 21.60 -10.64
CA VAL A 16 -11.86 21.59 -10.48
C VAL A 16 -12.51 22.61 -11.43
N ASP A 17 -11.98 23.83 -11.51
CA ASP A 17 -12.55 24.87 -12.38
C ASP A 17 -12.43 24.50 -13.87
N LYS A 18 -11.28 23.94 -14.27
CA LYS A 18 -11.08 23.42 -15.64
C LYS A 18 -12.07 22.30 -15.98
N GLN A 19 -12.22 21.31 -15.09
CA GLN A 19 -13.15 20.20 -15.30
C GLN A 19 -14.60 20.68 -15.32
N ARG A 20 -14.99 21.58 -14.41
CA ARG A 20 -16.32 22.21 -14.37
C ARG A 20 -16.66 22.88 -15.70
N ALA A 21 -15.73 23.64 -16.28
CA ALA A 21 -15.93 24.29 -17.58
C ALA A 21 -16.18 23.26 -18.70
N SER A 22 -15.38 22.18 -18.73
CA SER A 22 -15.55 21.09 -19.69
C SER A 22 -16.89 20.36 -19.53
N PHE A 23 -17.29 20.02 -18.30
CA PHE A 23 -18.57 19.36 -18.06
C PHE A 23 -19.77 20.21 -18.47
N ARG A 24 -19.74 21.52 -18.17
CA ARG A 24 -20.75 22.47 -18.64
C ARG A 24 -20.80 22.52 -20.17
N ARG A 25 -19.65 22.50 -20.84
CA ARG A 25 -19.56 22.46 -22.31
C ARG A 25 -20.13 21.17 -22.89
N TYR A 26 -19.99 20.04 -22.20
CA TYR A 26 -20.59 18.76 -22.60
C TYR A 26 -22.10 18.66 -22.30
N GLY A 27 -22.71 19.72 -21.75
CA GLY A 27 -24.14 19.74 -21.44
C GLY A 27 -24.50 18.99 -20.16
N VAL A 28 -23.53 18.64 -19.31
CA VAL A 28 -23.81 18.00 -18.02
C VAL A 28 -24.51 18.99 -17.09
N TRP A 29 -25.70 18.62 -16.63
CA TRP A 29 -26.48 19.38 -15.66
C TRP A 29 -26.11 19.01 -14.23
N GLY A 30 -25.91 20.03 -13.40
CA GLY A 30 -25.56 19.90 -11.99
C GLY A 30 -25.41 21.26 -11.32
N ASP A 31 -25.34 21.27 -9.99
CA ASP A 31 -25.01 22.48 -9.25
C ASP A 31 -23.49 22.73 -9.31
N TRP A 32 -23.10 23.54 -10.28
CA TRP A 32 -21.71 23.92 -10.49
C TRP A 32 -21.24 25.04 -9.57
N ASN A 33 -22.16 25.71 -8.87
CA ASN A 33 -21.84 26.85 -7.99
C ASN A 33 -21.51 26.38 -6.57
N ASP A 34 -22.14 25.30 -6.11
CA ASP A 34 -21.87 24.68 -4.81
C ASP A 34 -21.57 23.17 -4.91
N PRO A 35 -20.46 22.76 -5.55
CA PRO A 35 -20.08 21.35 -5.59
C PRO A 35 -19.52 20.90 -4.24
N TYR A 36 -19.76 19.63 -3.89
CA TYR A 36 -19.02 19.01 -2.79
C TYR A 36 -17.55 18.83 -3.21
N LEU A 37 -16.62 19.23 -2.33
CA LEU A 37 -15.19 18.98 -2.50
C LEU A 37 -14.65 18.32 -1.24
N THR A 38 -13.82 17.29 -1.41
CA THR A 38 -13.21 16.57 -0.28
C THR A 38 -12.30 17.45 0.58
N LEU A 39 -11.81 18.56 0.02
CA LEU A 39 -11.01 19.57 0.72
C LEU A 39 -11.84 20.63 1.46
N HIS A 40 -13.19 20.54 1.44
CA HIS A 40 -14.03 21.45 2.22
C HIS A 40 -13.98 21.09 3.72
N PRO A 41 -13.88 22.06 4.64
CA PRO A 41 -13.84 21.77 6.07
C PRO A 41 -15.03 20.95 6.57
N LYS A 42 -16.23 21.16 6.00
CA LYS A 42 -17.42 20.36 6.32
C LYS A 42 -17.26 18.89 5.95
N PHE A 43 -16.61 18.61 4.81
CA PHE A 43 -16.34 17.24 4.36
C PHE A 43 -15.29 16.57 5.24
N GLU A 44 -14.18 17.25 5.52
CA GLU A 44 -13.12 16.76 6.41
C GLU A 44 -13.67 16.49 7.83
N ALA A 45 -14.55 17.35 8.35
CA ALA A 45 -15.20 17.14 9.64
C ALA A 45 -16.07 15.88 9.66
N ALA A 46 -16.88 15.66 8.61
CA ALA A 46 -17.68 14.44 8.48
C ALA A 46 -16.79 13.18 8.38
N GLN A 47 -15.67 13.25 7.66
CA GLN A 47 -14.71 12.16 7.57
C GLN A 47 -14.11 11.80 8.93
N ILE A 48 -13.76 12.80 9.75
CA ILE A 48 -13.24 12.59 11.10
C ILE A 48 -14.31 11.96 12.00
N GLN A 49 -15.58 12.38 11.88
CA GLN A 49 -16.67 11.80 12.66
C GLN A 49 -16.82 10.30 12.38
N VAL A 50 -16.87 9.90 11.11
CA VAL A 50 -16.95 8.48 10.73
C VAL A 50 -15.76 7.69 11.25
N PHE A 51 -14.55 8.25 11.16
CA PHE A 51 -13.36 7.61 11.73
C PHE A 51 -13.48 7.44 13.25
N ALA A 52 -13.96 8.45 13.97
CA ALA A 52 -14.16 8.39 15.42
C ALA A 52 -15.18 7.33 15.82
N ASP A 53 -16.29 7.22 15.09
CA ASP A 53 -17.32 6.19 15.32
C ASP A 53 -16.74 4.77 15.10
N MET A 54 -15.92 4.59 14.05
CA MET A 54 -15.23 3.32 13.80
C MET A 54 -14.21 2.96 14.88
N VAL A 55 -13.50 3.95 15.44
CA VAL A 55 -12.61 3.75 16.59
C VAL A 55 -13.41 3.35 17.82
N ALA A 56 -14.51 4.05 18.11
CA ALA A 56 -15.39 3.75 19.24
C ALA A 56 -16.03 2.35 19.14
N GLY A 57 -16.35 1.91 17.92
CA GLY A 57 -16.83 0.55 17.63
C GLY A 57 -15.76 -0.54 17.66
N GLY A 58 -14.48 -0.21 17.88
CA GLY A 58 -13.39 -1.19 17.93
C GLY A 58 -12.94 -1.73 16.57
N HIS A 59 -13.30 -1.07 15.46
CA HIS A 59 -12.91 -1.49 14.11
C HIS A 59 -11.51 -1.02 13.69
N ILE A 60 -10.95 -0.04 14.41
CA ILE A 60 -9.63 0.53 14.12
C ILE A 60 -8.67 0.19 15.26
N TYR A 61 -7.52 -0.37 14.90
CA TYR A 61 -6.43 -0.66 15.83
C TYR A 61 -5.07 -0.33 15.20
N ARG A 62 -4.03 -0.27 16.02
CA ARG A 62 -2.64 -0.05 15.58
C ARG A 62 -1.81 -1.29 15.88
N GLY A 63 -1.13 -1.82 14.86
CA GLY A 63 -0.27 -2.99 14.97
C GLY A 63 0.94 -2.93 14.04
N ARG A 64 1.76 -3.99 14.07
CA ARG A 64 2.87 -4.20 13.13
C ARG A 64 2.52 -5.39 12.25
N LYS A 65 2.48 -5.16 10.94
CA LYS A 65 2.21 -6.17 9.92
C LYS A 65 3.11 -5.88 8.71
N PRO A 66 3.69 -6.88 8.05
CA PRO A 66 4.23 -6.68 6.71
C PRO A 66 3.13 -6.10 5.80
N VAL A 67 3.42 -4.99 5.13
CA VAL A 67 2.48 -4.31 4.23
C VAL A 67 3.15 -4.08 2.89
N HIS A 68 2.34 -3.94 1.84
CA HIS A 68 2.84 -3.45 0.57
C HIS A 68 3.38 -2.03 0.77
N TRP A 69 4.62 -1.81 0.32
CA TRP A 69 5.31 -0.55 0.47
C TRP A 69 5.74 -0.07 -0.91
N SER A 70 5.42 1.18 -1.24
CA SER A 70 5.90 1.83 -2.46
C SER A 70 7.15 2.66 -2.16
N PRO A 71 8.34 2.27 -2.68
CA PRO A 71 9.55 3.08 -2.52
C PRO A 71 9.45 4.44 -3.19
N SER A 72 8.71 4.55 -4.30
CA SER A 72 8.53 5.80 -5.05
C SER A 72 7.65 6.79 -4.29
N SER A 73 6.51 6.33 -3.77
CA SER A 73 5.58 7.15 -2.98
C SER A 73 6.00 7.30 -1.51
N ARG A 74 6.92 6.45 -1.03
CA ARG A 74 7.40 6.37 0.36
C ARG A 74 6.28 6.19 1.37
N THR A 75 5.33 5.32 1.05
CA THR A 75 4.17 5.01 1.89
C THR A 75 3.71 3.56 1.70
N ALA A 76 2.98 3.06 2.69
CA ALA A 76 2.23 1.82 2.55
C ALA A 76 1.10 1.99 1.54
N LEU A 77 0.79 0.92 0.81
CA LEU A 77 -0.31 0.84 -0.15
C LEU A 77 -1.39 -0.12 0.33
N ALA A 78 -2.64 0.20 0.00
CA ALA A 78 -3.72 -0.78 0.09
C ALA A 78 -3.63 -1.78 -1.07
N GLU A 79 -4.16 -2.99 -0.90
CA GLU A 79 -4.17 -4.01 -1.97
C GLU A 79 -4.89 -3.51 -3.23
N ALA A 80 -5.95 -2.71 -3.05
CA ALA A 80 -6.68 -2.09 -4.16
C ALA A 80 -5.87 -1.04 -4.96
N GLU A 81 -4.72 -0.61 -4.46
CA GLU A 81 -3.83 0.33 -5.16
C GLU A 81 -2.73 -0.40 -5.95
N LEU A 82 -2.68 -1.73 -5.91
CA LEU A 82 -1.69 -2.51 -6.62
C LEU A 82 -2.12 -2.78 -8.06
N GLU A 83 -1.17 -2.60 -8.97
CA GLU A 83 -1.28 -3.04 -10.35
C GLU A 83 -0.17 -4.05 -10.62
N TYR A 84 -0.52 -5.13 -11.33
CA TYR A 84 0.42 -6.19 -11.68
C TYR A 84 0.83 -6.03 -13.15
N PRO A 85 2.02 -5.47 -13.44
CA PRO A 85 2.47 -5.32 -14.81
C PRO A 85 2.82 -6.69 -15.40
N GLU A 86 2.43 -6.89 -16.66
CA GLU A 86 2.93 -8.02 -17.44
C GLU A 86 4.43 -7.83 -17.75
N GLY A 87 5.20 -8.92 -17.76
CA GLY A 87 6.61 -8.89 -18.16
C GLY A 87 7.61 -8.51 -17.06
N HIS A 88 7.21 -8.48 -15.78
CA HIS A 88 8.19 -8.40 -14.69
C HIS A 88 9.04 -9.69 -14.64
N VAL A 89 10.37 -9.55 -14.76
CA VAL A 89 11.31 -10.67 -14.66
C VAL A 89 12.10 -10.54 -13.36
N SER A 90 11.98 -11.54 -12.48
CA SER A 90 12.76 -11.63 -11.25
C SER A 90 13.94 -12.60 -11.42
N ARG A 91 15.00 -12.42 -10.64
CA ARG A 91 16.13 -13.37 -10.60
C ARG A 91 15.75 -14.56 -9.73
N SER A 92 15.75 -15.76 -10.29
CA SER A 92 15.55 -17.02 -9.56
C SER A 92 16.90 -17.55 -9.08
N LEU A 93 16.99 -17.95 -7.81
CA LEU A 93 18.20 -18.56 -7.25
C LEU A 93 17.89 -19.74 -6.34
N TYR A 94 18.87 -20.62 -6.23
CA TYR A 94 18.89 -21.72 -5.27
C TYR A 94 20.07 -21.51 -4.32
N ALA A 95 19.82 -21.63 -3.02
CA ALA A 95 20.84 -21.52 -1.99
C ALA A 95 20.81 -22.75 -1.09
N ALA A 96 21.97 -23.34 -0.83
CA ALA A 96 22.13 -24.46 0.09
C ALA A 96 22.69 -23.94 1.41
N PHE A 97 21.99 -24.19 2.52
CA PHE A 97 22.43 -23.80 3.86
C PHE A 97 22.77 -25.04 4.69
N LYS A 98 24.02 -25.13 5.14
CA LYS A 98 24.48 -26.21 6.02
C LYS A 98 23.69 -26.22 7.34
N VAL A 99 23.23 -27.41 7.73
CA VAL A 99 22.58 -27.64 9.03
C VAL A 99 23.65 -27.73 10.10
N SER A 100 23.81 -26.68 10.91
CA SER A 100 24.79 -26.65 12.00
C SER A 100 24.38 -27.46 13.23
N SER A 101 23.07 -27.59 13.47
CA SER A 101 22.51 -28.30 14.63
C SER A 101 21.33 -29.17 14.19
N PRO A 102 21.56 -30.43 13.76
CA PRO A 102 20.49 -31.32 13.34
C PRO A 102 19.60 -31.71 14.52
N SER A 103 18.29 -31.78 14.28
CA SER A 103 17.35 -32.33 15.27
C SER A 103 17.56 -33.84 15.43
N LYS A 104 17.12 -34.42 16.55
CA LYS A 104 17.21 -35.88 16.77
C LYS A 104 16.54 -36.69 15.66
N ALA A 105 15.40 -36.20 15.15
CA ALA A 105 14.68 -36.83 14.05
C ALA A 105 15.50 -36.82 12.75
N LEU A 106 16.15 -35.69 12.44
CA LEU A 106 17.00 -35.58 11.25
C LEU A 106 18.24 -36.48 11.38
N ALA A 107 18.91 -36.47 12.54
CA ALA A 107 20.11 -37.27 12.79
C ALA A 107 19.86 -38.79 12.70
N ALA A 108 18.64 -39.26 12.97
CA ALA A 108 18.27 -40.67 12.83
C ALA A 108 18.04 -41.11 11.37
N LEU A 109 17.77 -40.15 10.47
CA LEU A 109 17.48 -40.41 9.05
C LEU A 109 18.71 -40.32 8.16
N VAL A 110 19.78 -39.68 8.64
CA VAL A 110 21.01 -39.49 7.88
C VAL A 110 22.15 -40.32 8.50
N PRO A 111 23.09 -40.82 7.67
CA PRO A 111 24.28 -41.49 8.19
C PRO A 111 25.04 -40.62 9.20
N ALA A 112 25.61 -41.24 10.22
CA ALA A 112 26.41 -40.54 11.22
C ALA A 112 27.57 -39.80 10.54
N GLY A 113 27.68 -38.49 10.77
CA GLY A 113 28.71 -37.63 10.18
C GLY A 113 28.41 -37.10 8.78
N ALA A 114 27.22 -37.35 8.22
CA ALA A 114 26.81 -36.76 6.95
C ALA A 114 26.62 -35.24 7.07
N GLU A 115 27.20 -34.46 6.13
CA GLU A 115 26.84 -33.06 5.96
C GLU A 115 25.45 -32.96 5.35
N VAL A 116 24.55 -32.24 6.01
CA VAL A 116 23.18 -32.01 5.53
C VAL A 116 23.03 -30.53 5.20
N GLU A 117 22.46 -30.25 4.03
CA GLU A 117 22.15 -28.90 3.59
C GLU A 117 20.66 -28.76 3.30
N VAL A 118 20.11 -27.59 3.61
CA VAL A 118 18.74 -27.21 3.25
C VAL A 118 18.77 -26.46 1.94
N ALA A 119 18.15 -27.02 0.91
CA ALA A 119 17.95 -26.34 -0.35
C ALA A 119 16.79 -25.33 -0.24
N ILE A 120 17.07 -24.07 -0.57
CA ILE A 120 16.12 -22.96 -0.57
C ILE A 120 16.02 -22.40 -1.99
N TRP A 121 14.80 -22.11 -2.45
CA TRP A 121 14.54 -21.39 -3.68
C TRP A 121 13.89 -20.04 -3.38
N THR A 122 14.35 -18.97 -4.03
CA THR A 122 13.73 -17.64 -3.92
C THR A 122 13.89 -16.84 -5.21
N THR A 123 12.95 -15.93 -5.46
CA THR A 123 13.04 -14.86 -6.47
C THR A 123 13.39 -13.49 -5.88
N THR A 124 13.55 -13.41 -4.56
CA THR A 124 13.84 -12.20 -3.78
C THR A 124 15.06 -12.43 -2.87
N PRO A 125 16.30 -12.19 -3.37
CA PRO A 125 17.53 -12.39 -2.58
C PRO A 125 17.86 -11.32 -1.53
N TRP A 126 17.17 -10.18 -1.56
CA TRP A 126 17.39 -9.05 -0.64
C TRP A 126 16.80 -9.33 0.74
#